data_AF-A0A9W8GXQ8-F1
#
_entry.id   AF-A0A9W8GXQ8-F1
#
_cell.length_a   1.000
_cell.length_b   1.000
_cell.length_c   1.000
_cell.angle_alpha   90.00
_cell.angle_beta   90.00
_cell.angle_gamma   90.00
#
_symmetry.space_group_name_H-M   'P 1'
#
loop_
_entity.id
_entity.type
_entity.pdbx_description
1 polymer ?
#
loop_
_entity_poly.entity_id
_entity_poly.type
_entity_poly.pdbx_seq_one_letter_code
_entity_poly.pdbx_strand_id
1 'polypeptide(L)'
;MEQISLDDYFRLNAPFRLWLRKEKHLYFDELSSDDARRRFASFVRAWNAGRLRSRYYSQDHELTHLSKDVLTRHNWNFAKNPNEPPKKRESDHVVDEEQDDRDRRRRRKREHRDAREREQLMLDEVAPKETGRDAKLAKRRNLNQIRHAEPSIDPELPDHDLYGSSVNDLAALKRERDLKEKHRLERKAVKQDPVTRQSRLKDHIDKERSTVELLRAMAQQSQKEGLGMNPPPPP
;
A
#
# COMPACT_ATOMS: atom_id res chain seq x y z
N MET A 1 2.45 -10.64 -56.90
CA MET A 1 2.24 -10.12 -55.53
C MET A 1 1.16 -9.08 -55.60
N GLU A 2 0.12 -9.17 -54.78
CA GLU A 2 -0.92 -8.14 -54.73
C GLU A 2 -0.32 -6.83 -54.22
N GLN A 3 -0.50 -5.76 -55.00
CA GLN A 3 -0.15 -4.41 -54.56
C GLN A 3 -1.21 -3.93 -53.59
N ILE A 4 -0.78 -3.36 -52.47
CA ILE A 4 -1.67 -2.85 -51.43
C ILE A 4 -1.78 -1.34 -51.53
N SER A 5 -2.93 -0.79 -51.14
CA SER A 5 -3.22 0.64 -51.11
C SER A 5 -3.42 1.14 -49.68
N LEU A 6 -3.55 2.46 -49.50
CA LEU A 6 -3.95 3.06 -48.23
C LEU A 6 -5.35 2.60 -47.77
N ASP A 7 -6.21 2.21 -48.72
CA ASP A 7 -7.57 1.74 -48.44
C ASP A 7 -7.58 0.36 -47.73
N ASP A 8 -6.52 -0.44 -47.91
CA ASP A 8 -6.34 -1.73 -47.25
C ASP A 8 -5.98 -1.63 -45.76
N TYR A 9 -5.99 -0.42 -45.18
CA TYR A 9 -5.57 -0.16 -43.80
C TYR A 9 -6.21 -1.11 -42.79
N PHE A 10 -7.52 -1.34 -42.89
CA PHE A 10 -8.25 -2.19 -41.96
C PHE A 10 -7.99 -3.68 -42.20
N ARG A 11 -7.87 -4.10 -43.47
CA ARG A 11 -7.60 -5.49 -43.86
C ARG A 11 -6.19 -5.93 -43.42
N LEU A 12 -5.22 -5.02 -43.51
CA LEU A 12 -3.81 -5.27 -43.22
C LEU A 12 -3.36 -4.75 -41.85
N ASN A 13 -4.30 -4.43 -40.96
CA ASN A 13 -3.99 -3.88 -39.65
C ASN A 13 -3.16 -4.84 -38.79
N ALA A 14 -3.43 -6.16 -38.86
CA ALA A 14 -2.67 -7.17 -38.13
C ALA A 14 -1.18 -7.25 -38.56
N PRO A 15 -0.84 -7.44 -39.85
CA PRO A 15 0.55 -7.42 -40.29
C PRO A 15 1.21 -6.04 -40.08
N PHE A 16 0.46 -4.94 -40.23
CA PHE A 16 0.96 -3.59 -39.97
C PHE A 16 1.37 -3.39 -38.49
N ARG A 17 0.55 -3.84 -37.54
CA ARG A 17 0.87 -3.77 -36.11
C ARG A 17 2.10 -4.60 -35.75
N LEU A 18 2.25 -5.78 -36.35
CA LEU A 18 3.45 -6.60 -36.15
C LEU A 18 4.70 -5.90 -36.71
N TRP A 19 4.57 -5.27 -37.87
CA TRP A 19 5.65 -4.50 -38.49
C TRP A 19 6.09 -3.33 -37.61
N LEU A 20 5.14 -2.57 -37.04
CA LEU A 20 5.44 -1.49 -36.09
C LEU A 20 6.23 -2.00 -34.87
N ARG A 21 5.84 -3.14 -34.30
CA ARG A 21 6.53 -3.70 -33.13
C ARG A 21 7.94 -4.20 -33.46
N LYS A 22 8.10 -4.92 -34.57
CA LYS A 22 9.37 -5.60 -34.90
C LYS A 22 10.41 -4.69 -35.55
N GLU A 23 9.99 -3.78 -36.42
CA GLU A 23 10.93 -2.88 -37.11
C GLU A 23 11.05 -1.53 -36.44
N LYS A 24 10.00 -1.05 -35.77
CA LYS A 24 9.98 0.29 -35.18
C LYS A 24 9.94 0.27 -33.65
N HIS A 25 9.71 -0.87 -33.01
CA HIS A 25 9.52 -0.96 -31.55
C HIS A 25 8.45 0.02 -31.01
N LEU A 26 7.49 0.40 -31.86
CA LEU A 26 6.38 1.28 -31.51
C LEU A 26 5.11 0.46 -31.36
N TYR A 27 4.31 0.82 -30.36
CA TYR A 27 3.01 0.22 -30.12
C TYR A 27 1.92 1.04 -30.80
N PHE A 28 0.94 0.37 -31.38
CA PHE A 28 -0.16 1.05 -32.07
C PHE A 28 -0.90 2.04 -31.15
N ASP A 29 -1.00 1.73 -29.86
CA ASP A 29 -1.70 2.53 -28.86
C ASP A 29 -1.01 3.89 -28.56
N GLU A 30 0.28 4.01 -28.88
CA GLU A 30 1.05 5.25 -28.70
C GLU A 30 0.94 6.17 -29.93
N LEU A 31 0.35 5.69 -31.02
CA LEU A 31 0.24 6.44 -32.26
C LEU A 31 -1.12 7.12 -32.34
N SER A 32 -1.09 8.42 -32.63
CA SER A 32 -2.27 9.12 -33.14
C SER A 32 -2.73 8.50 -34.46
N SER A 33 -4.03 8.62 -34.75
CA SER A 33 -4.65 8.16 -36.01
C SER A 33 -3.91 8.69 -37.25
N ASP A 34 -3.43 9.93 -37.21
CA ASP A 34 -2.69 10.53 -38.33
C ASP A 34 -1.29 9.93 -38.49
N ASP A 35 -0.60 9.65 -37.38
CA ASP A 35 0.72 9.03 -37.40
C ASP A 35 0.65 7.55 -37.83
N ALA A 36 -0.41 6.85 -37.42
CA ALA A 36 -0.69 5.49 -37.87
C ALA A 36 -0.85 5.46 -39.39
N ARG A 37 -1.62 6.39 -39.97
CA ARG A 37 -1.80 6.51 -41.44
C ARG A 37 -0.50 6.86 -42.17
N ARG A 38 0.30 7.79 -41.66
CA ARG A 38 1.62 8.13 -42.24
C ARG A 38 2.56 6.93 -42.26
N ARG A 39 2.58 6.14 -41.17
CA ARG A 39 3.41 4.93 -41.09
C ARG A 39 2.85 3.81 -41.94
N PHE A 40 1.53 3.72 -42.10
CA PHE A 40 0.91 2.78 -43.04
C PHE A 40 1.32 3.09 -44.48
N ALA A 41 1.39 4.36 -44.88
CA ALA A 41 1.92 4.73 -46.20
C ALA A 41 3.36 4.24 -46.41
N SER A 42 4.19 4.29 -45.36
CA SER A 42 5.56 3.74 -45.40
C SER A 42 5.57 2.21 -45.49
N PHE A 43 4.66 1.55 -44.79
CA PHE A 43 4.46 0.10 -44.86
C PHE A 43 4.01 -0.34 -46.26
N VAL A 44 3.04 0.36 -46.86
CA VAL A 44 2.58 0.12 -48.25
C VAL A 44 3.73 0.20 -49.23
N ARG A 45 4.60 1.22 -49.11
CA ARG A 45 5.79 1.36 -49.95
C ARG A 45 6.77 0.19 -49.76
N ALA A 46 7.00 -0.23 -48.52
CA ALA A 46 7.88 -1.35 -48.23
C ALA A 46 7.31 -2.69 -48.72
N TRP A 47 5.99 -2.87 -48.60
CA TRP A 47 5.25 -4.05 -49.02
C TRP A 47 5.29 -4.21 -50.53
N ASN A 48 4.93 -3.15 -51.25
CA ASN A 48 4.94 -3.12 -52.71
C ASN A 48 6.37 -3.24 -53.27
N ALA A 49 7.38 -2.83 -52.52
CA ALA A 49 8.78 -3.04 -52.86
C ALA A 49 9.32 -4.45 -52.55
N GLY A 50 8.51 -5.34 -51.94
CA GLY A 50 8.95 -6.70 -51.61
C GLY A 50 10.01 -6.77 -50.50
N ARG A 51 10.22 -5.68 -49.74
CA ARG A 51 11.33 -5.58 -48.77
C ARG A 51 11.00 -6.16 -47.39
N LEU A 52 9.73 -6.50 -47.13
CA LEU A 52 9.36 -7.12 -45.87
C LEU A 52 9.82 -8.58 -45.84
N ARG A 53 9.98 -9.11 -44.62
CA ARG A 53 10.31 -10.53 -44.44
C ARG A 53 9.14 -11.39 -44.95
N SER A 54 9.43 -12.55 -45.54
CA SER A 54 8.43 -13.49 -46.10
C SER A 54 7.21 -13.73 -45.18
N ARG A 55 7.43 -13.78 -43.86
CA ARG A 55 6.39 -13.90 -42.81
C ARG A 55 5.24 -12.89 -42.89
N TYR A 56 5.46 -11.72 -43.50
CA TYR A 56 4.44 -10.68 -43.58
C TYR A 56 3.49 -10.92 -44.76
N TYR A 57 3.96 -11.62 -45.80
CA TYR A 57 3.22 -11.90 -47.02
C TYR A 57 2.40 -13.18 -46.94
N SER A 58 2.80 -14.13 -46.09
CA SER A 58 1.96 -15.27 -45.75
C SER A 58 0.79 -14.78 -44.91
N GLN A 59 -0.43 -14.85 -45.44
CA GLN A 59 -1.67 -14.73 -44.68
C GLN A 59 -1.86 -15.92 -43.72
N ASP A 60 -0.83 -16.22 -42.94
CA ASP A 60 -0.90 -17.21 -41.88
C ASP A 60 -1.83 -16.65 -40.80
N HIS A 61 -2.89 -17.41 -40.52
CA HIS A 61 -3.88 -17.13 -39.49
C HIS A 61 -3.26 -16.92 -38.09
N GLU A 62 -1.98 -17.24 -37.88
CA GLU A 62 -1.20 -16.89 -36.68
C GLU A 62 -1.06 -15.37 -36.46
N LEU A 63 -1.05 -14.57 -37.52
CA LEU A 63 -1.05 -13.10 -37.41
C LEU A 63 -2.39 -12.54 -36.93
N THR A 64 -3.48 -13.24 -37.26
CA THR A 64 -4.85 -12.90 -36.87
C THR A 64 -5.11 -13.23 -35.39
N HIS A 65 -4.42 -14.24 -34.86
CA HIS A 65 -4.43 -14.62 -33.44
C HIS A 65 -3.25 -14.02 -32.65
N LEU A 66 -2.85 -12.79 -32.97
CA LEU A 66 -1.87 -12.07 -32.15
C LEU A 66 -2.43 -11.92 -30.72
N SER A 67 -1.72 -12.49 -29.74
CA SER A 67 -2.05 -12.35 -28.31
C SER A 67 -2.23 -10.87 -27.96
N LYS A 68 -3.16 -10.56 -27.05
CA LYS A 68 -3.42 -9.20 -26.54
C LYS A 68 -2.14 -8.53 -26.03
N ASP A 69 -1.19 -9.31 -25.52
CA ASP A 69 0.14 -8.87 -25.10
C ASP A 69 1.00 -8.27 -26.23
N VAL A 70 0.72 -8.66 -27.47
CA VAL A 70 1.38 -8.10 -28.66
C VAL A 70 0.73 -6.79 -29.10
N LEU A 71 -0.56 -6.62 -28.79
CA LEU A 71 -1.39 -5.52 -29.25
C LEU A 71 -1.23 -4.28 -28.37
N THR A 72 -1.03 -4.46 -27.05
CA THR A 72 -0.94 -3.35 -26.08
C THR A 72 0.25 -3.53 -25.14
N ARG A 73 0.95 -2.43 -24.78
CA ARG A 73 1.96 -2.45 -23.70
C ARG A 73 1.36 -2.85 -22.37
N HIS A 74 0.09 -2.52 -22.17
CA HIS A 74 -0.65 -2.85 -20.97
C HIS A 74 -1.00 -4.32 -20.96
N ASN A 75 -0.37 -5.06 -20.04
CA ASN A 75 -0.76 -6.41 -19.69
C ASN A 75 -1.94 -6.34 -18.72
N TRP A 76 -3.13 -6.68 -19.22
CA TRP A 76 -4.35 -6.75 -18.43
C TRP A 76 -4.34 -8.07 -17.64
N ASN A 77 -3.86 -8.01 -16.39
CA ASN A 77 -3.63 -9.19 -15.54
C ASN A 77 -4.94 -9.86 -15.03
N PHE A 78 -6.06 -9.67 -15.71
CA PHE A 78 -7.39 -10.17 -15.32
C PHE A 78 -7.58 -11.65 -15.64
N ALA A 79 -6.78 -12.23 -16.54
CA ALA A 79 -6.90 -13.61 -16.99
C ALA A 79 -5.95 -14.58 -16.26
N LYS A 80 -5.54 -14.26 -15.02
CA LYS A 80 -4.82 -15.22 -14.18
C LYS A 80 -5.82 -16.22 -13.61
N ASN A 81 -5.84 -17.43 -14.17
CA ASN A 81 -6.47 -18.58 -13.53
C ASN A 81 -5.83 -18.77 -12.15
N PRO A 82 -6.59 -18.77 -11.03
CA PRO A 82 -6.02 -18.87 -9.68
C PRO A 82 -5.36 -20.24 -9.40
N ASN A 83 -5.50 -21.21 -10.32
CA ASN A 83 -5.02 -22.58 -10.15
C ASN A 83 -3.84 -22.96 -11.06
N GLU A 84 -3.30 -22.02 -11.87
CA GLU A 84 -2.11 -22.32 -12.68
C GLU A 84 -0.84 -21.89 -11.93
N PRO A 85 0.10 -22.82 -11.63
CA PRO A 85 1.36 -22.44 -11.01
C PRO A 85 2.13 -21.52 -11.97
N PRO A 86 2.78 -20.44 -11.46
CA PRO A 86 3.47 -19.50 -12.32
C PRO A 86 4.56 -20.21 -13.11
N LYS A 87 4.40 -20.29 -14.43
CA LYS A 87 5.45 -20.74 -15.34
C LYS A 87 6.59 -19.72 -15.27
N LYS A 88 7.63 -20.07 -14.51
CA LYS A 88 8.87 -19.29 -14.42
C LYS A 88 9.47 -19.18 -15.81
N ARG A 89 9.48 -17.98 -16.38
CA ARG A 89 10.33 -17.63 -17.52
C ARG A 89 11.70 -17.28 -16.92
N GLU A 90 12.73 -17.95 -17.40
CA GLU A 90 14.09 -17.97 -16.84
C GLU A 90 14.89 -16.66 -16.99
N SER A 91 14.28 -15.55 -17.41
CA SER A 91 15.05 -14.37 -17.82
C SER A 91 14.32 -13.04 -17.65
N ASP A 92 13.75 -12.77 -16.48
CA ASP A 92 13.39 -11.41 -16.07
C ASP A 92 13.65 -11.24 -14.57
N HIS A 93 14.86 -10.77 -14.22
CA HIS A 93 15.11 -10.11 -12.94
C HIS A 93 14.43 -8.73 -12.94
N VAL A 94 13.11 -8.70 -13.09
CA VAL A 94 12.32 -7.57 -12.64
C VAL A 94 12.04 -7.86 -11.19
N VAL A 95 12.84 -7.25 -10.31
CA VAL A 95 12.54 -7.23 -8.87
C VAL A 95 11.16 -6.58 -8.77
N ASP A 96 10.14 -7.38 -8.49
CA ASP A 96 8.81 -6.87 -8.22
C ASP A 96 8.94 -5.96 -6.99
N GLU A 97 8.97 -4.64 -7.20
CA GLU A 97 9.17 -3.65 -6.13
C GLU A 97 8.15 -3.86 -5.00
N GLU A 98 6.96 -4.36 -5.34
CA GLU A 98 5.93 -4.72 -4.37
C GLU A 98 6.34 -5.91 -3.49
N GLN A 99 7.04 -6.89 -4.05
CA GLN A 99 7.54 -8.05 -3.32
C GLN A 99 8.71 -7.68 -2.41
N ASP A 100 9.64 -6.84 -2.88
CA ASP A 100 10.75 -6.33 -2.05
C ASP A 100 10.23 -5.43 -0.92
N ASP A 101 9.27 -4.55 -1.19
CA ASP A 101 8.63 -3.73 -0.16
C ASP A 101 7.89 -4.57 0.87
N ARG A 102 7.23 -5.65 0.44
CA ARG A 102 6.55 -6.59 1.33
C ARG A 102 7.55 -7.29 2.24
N ASP A 103 8.70 -7.69 1.71
CA ASP A 103 9.75 -8.37 2.48
C ASP A 103 10.51 -7.41 3.40
N ARG A 104 10.77 -6.16 2.98
CA ARG A 104 11.27 -5.08 3.85
C ARG A 104 10.32 -4.81 5.02
N ARG A 105 9.01 -4.72 4.76
CA ARG A 105 8.00 -4.55 5.83
C ARG A 105 7.99 -5.73 6.79
N ARG A 106 8.13 -6.96 6.30
CA ARG A 106 8.21 -8.17 7.14
C ARG A 106 9.47 -8.19 7.99
N ARG A 107 10.62 -7.80 7.42
CA ARG A 107 11.89 -7.68 8.12
C ARG A 107 11.81 -6.65 9.24
N ARG A 108 11.32 -5.43 8.95
CA ARG A 108 11.10 -4.38 9.96
C ARG A 108 10.16 -4.83 11.08
N LYS A 109 9.11 -5.60 10.76
CA LYS A 109 8.20 -6.16 11.78
C LYS A 109 8.89 -7.18 12.69
N ARG A 110 9.75 -8.04 12.14
CA ARG A 110 10.57 -9.00 12.91
C ARG A 110 11.55 -8.24 13.81
N GLU A 111 12.33 -7.33 13.23
CA GLU A 111 13.29 -6.50 13.96
C GLU A 111 12.62 -5.73 15.11
N HIS A 112 11.44 -5.14 14.88
CA HIS A 112 10.70 -4.47 15.95
C HIS A 112 10.22 -5.44 17.04
N ARG A 113 9.76 -6.64 16.66
CA ARG A 113 9.36 -7.67 17.63
C ARG A 113 10.56 -8.10 18.49
N ASP A 114 11.68 -8.39 17.85
CA ASP A 114 12.90 -8.85 18.51
C ASP A 114 13.47 -7.75 19.42
N ALA A 115 13.40 -6.48 19.01
CA ALA A 115 13.81 -5.35 19.84
C ALA A 115 12.95 -5.22 21.11
N ARG A 116 11.61 -5.35 20.99
CA ARG A 116 10.71 -5.35 22.15
C ARG A 116 10.98 -6.52 23.08
N GLU A 117 11.27 -7.69 22.53
CA GLU A 117 11.58 -8.89 23.30
C GLU A 117 12.90 -8.73 24.07
N ARG A 118 13.94 -8.16 23.44
CA ARG A 118 15.21 -7.80 24.09
C ARG A 118 15.02 -6.77 25.20
N GLU A 119 14.26 -5.71 24.94
CA GLU A 119 13.93 -4.69 25.95
C GLU A 119 13.19 -5.31 27.13
N GLN A 120 12.26 -6.22 26.86
CA GLN A 120 11.51 -6.93 27.89
C GLN A 120 12.40 -7.88 28.70
N LEU A 121 13.33 -8.59 28.06
CA LEU A 121 14.31 -9.45 28.72
C LEU A 121 15.25 -8.63 29.63
N MET A 122 15.81 -7.53 29.13
CA MET A 122 16.63 -6.61 29.92
C MET A 122 15.87 -6.09 31.14
N LEU A 123 14.60 -5.73 30.97
CA LEU A 123 13.74 -5.27 32.07
C LEU A 123 13.46 -6.39 33.09
N ASP A 124 13.31 -7.63 32.64
CA ASP A 124 13.05 -8.80 33.50
C ASP A 124 14.32 -9.34 34.20
N GLU A 125 15.52 -8.97 33.71
CA GLU A 125 16.82 -9.25 34.33
C GLU A 125 17.21 -8.20 35.39
N VAL A 126 16.85 -6.93 35.15
CA VAL A 126 17.15 -5.81 36.07
C VAL A 126 16.13 -5.69 37.21
N ALA A 127 14.89 -6.15 37.01
CA ALA A 127 13.83 -6.07 38.01
C ALA A 127 13.76 -7.35 38.89
N PRO A 128 13.77 -7.22 40.23
CA PRO A 128 13.42 -8.32 41.13
C PRO A 128 12.03 -8.86 40.76
N LYS A 129 11.91 -10.19 40.58
CA LYS A 129 10.65 -10.86 40.17
C LYS A 129 9.65 -10.88 41.34
N GLU A 130 9.04 -9.75 41.64
CA GLU A 130 7.86 -9.69 42.51
C GLU A 130 6.65 -10.22 41.73
N THR A 131 6.10 -11.36 42.12
CA THR A 131 4.96 -11.98 41.45
C THR A 131 3.63 -11.44 41.99
N GLY A 132 2.83 -10.73 41.17
CA GLY A 132 1.48 -10.28 41.57
C GLY A 132 0.79 -9.27 40.63
N ARG A 133 -0.48 -8.93 40.93
CA ARG A 133 -1.26 -7.87 40.23
C ARG A 133 -0.63 -6.48 40.44
N ASP A 134 -0.02 -6.26 41.60
CA ASP A 134 0.68 -5.02 41.94
C ASP A 134 2.00 -4.86 41.19
N ALA A 135 2.75 -5.94 40.96
CA ALA A 135 3.94 -5.91 40.12
C ALA A 135 3.61 -5.59 38.65
N LYS A 136 2.47 -6.07 38.13
CA LYS A 136 1.99 -5.70 36.79
C LYS A 136 1.61 -4.22 36.71
N LEU A 137 1.00 -3.67 37.75
CA LEU A 137 0.66 -2.25 37.85
C LEU A 137 1.91 -1.37 37.96
N ALA A 138 2.90 -1.79 38.74
CA ALA A 138 4.20 -1.15 38.84
C ALA A 138 4.96 -1.18 37.50
N LYS A 139 5.04 -2.34 36.82
CA LYS A 139 5.63 -2.46 35.47
C LYS A 139 4.92 -1.57 34.45
N ARG A 140 3.59 -1.50 34.47
CA ARG A 140 2.82 -0.60 33.59
C ARG A 140 3.06 0.88 33.90
N ARG A 141 3.15 1.25 35.18
CA ARG A 141 3.48 2.62 35.60
C ARG A 141 4.90 2.99 35.18
N ASN A 142 5.86 2.09 35.36
CA ASN A 142 7.26 2.32 35.02
C ASN A 142 7.44 2.43 33.48
N LEU A 143 6.82 1.54 32.70
CA LEU A 143 6.79 1.64 31.23
C LEU A 143 6.12 2.93 30.76
N ASN A 144 5.02 3.35 31.40
CA ASN A 144 4.38 4.62 31.07
C ASN A 144 5.26 5.82 31.46
N GLN A 145 5.96 5.76 32.60
CA GLN A 145 6.92 6.78 33.01
C GLN A 145 8.10 6.85 32.04
N ILE A 146 8.63 5.73 31.55
CA ILE A 146 9.70 5.73 30.54
C ILE A 146 9.18 6.29 29.21
N ARG A 147 7.96 5.93 28.78
CA ARG A 147 7.35 6.43 27.54
C ARG A 147 6.91 7.89 27.59
N HIS A 148 6.65 8.42 28.79
CA HIS A 148 6.21 9.80 29.02
C HIS A 148 7.26 10.64 29.77
N ALA A 149 8.44 10.10 30.03
CA ALA A 149 9.56 10.85 30.55
C ALA A 149 9.85 11.97 29.56
N GLU A 150 10.12 13.17 30.08
CA GLU A 150 10.51 14.27 29.21
C GLU A 150 11.73 13.81 28.40
N PRO A 151 11.69 13.97 27.06
CA PRO A 151 12.85 13.67 26.23
C PRO A 151 14.07 14.38 26.81
N SER A 152 15.17 13.66 26.98
CA SER A 152 16.42 14.24 27.43
C SER A 152 16.75 15.47 26.58
N ILE A 153 17.26 16.51 27.23
CA ILE A 153 17.67 17.76 26.59
C ILE A 153 18.69 17.50 25.47
N ASP A 154 19.48 16.43 25.60
CA ASP A 154 20.37 15.94 24.58
C ASP A 154 19.68 14.87 23.71
N PRO A 155 19.44 15.13 22.41
CA PRO A 155 18.85 14.16 21.52
C PRO A 155 19.87 13.06 21.20
N GLU A 156 19.69 11.88 21.78
CA GLU A 156 20.41 10.68 21.34
C GLU A 156 20.06 10.40 19.87
N LEU A 157 20.96 10.78 18.96
CA LEU A 157 20.87 10.45 17.56
C LEU A 157 21.13 8.95 17.40
N PRO A 158 20.31 8.21 16.63
CA PRO A 158 20.58 6.81 16.33
C PRO A 158 21.99 6.65 15.73
N ASP A 159 22.74 5.63 16.15
CA ASP A 159 24.11 5.38 15.65
C ASP A 159 24.20 5.32 14.12
N HIS A 160 23.15 4.83 13.46
CA HIS A 160 23.03 4.84 12.00
C HIS A 160 23.12 6.25 11.39
N ASP A 161 22.55 7.25 12.06
CA ASP A 161 22.57 8.65 11.64
C ASP A 161 23.88 9.34 12.06
N LEU A 162 24.57 8.82 13.07
CA LEU A 162 25.87 9.32 13.55
C LEU A 162 27.04 8.82 12.70
N TYR A 163 27.04 7.56 12.25
CA TYR A 163 28.16 6.94 11.53
C TYR A 163 28.07 7.02 9.99
N GLY A 164 27.09 7.74 9.44
CA GLY A 164 27.12 8.29 8.08
C GLY A 164 27.48 7.32 6.96
N SER A 165 26.51 6.55 6.47
CA SER A 165 26.69 5.71 5.26
C SER A 165 26.88 6.52 3.96
N SER A 166 26.65 7.83 3.93
CA SER A 166 26.84 8.67 2.75
C SER A 166 27.00 10.15 3.14
N VAL A 167 28.10 10.75 2.72
CA VAL A 167 28.53 12.13 3.03
C VAL A 167 27.59 13.24 2.50
N ASN A 168 26.49 12.89 1.82
CA ASN A 168 25.53 13.85 1.25
C ASN A 168 24.15 13.86 1.96
N ASP A 169 23.96 13.06 3.01
CA ASP A 169 22.61 12.78 3.55
C ASP A 169 22.16 13.76 4.65
N LEU A 170 23.05 14.56 5.21
CA LEU A 170 22.76 15.41 6.38
C LEU A 170 21.74 16.53 6.06
N ALA A 171 21.84 17.11 4.86
CA ALA A 171 20.86 18.08 4.37
C ALA A 171 19.51 17.44 4.01
N ALA A 172 19.50 16.16 3.61
CA ALA A 172 18.29 15.41 3.35
C ALA A 172 17.58 15.02 4.65
N LEU A 173 18.33 14.54 5.65
CA LEU A 173 17.86 14.22 7.00
C LEU A 173 17.25 15.45 7.70
N LYS A 174 17.88 16.63 7.58
CA LYS A 174 17.32 17.88 8.11
C LYS A 174 15.97 18.21 7.48
N ARG A 175 15.85 18.11 6.15
CA ARG A 175 14.56 18.34 5.46
C ARG A 175 13.51 17.32 5.86
N GLU A 176 13.88 16.05 6.00
CA GLU A 176 12.96 15.01 6.45
C GLU A 176 12.47 15.27 7.88
N ARG A 177 13.38 15.68 8.77
CA ARG A 177 13.05 16.07 10.14
C ARG A 177 12.09 17.25 10.16
N ASP A 178 12.37 18.29 9.39
CA ASP A 178 11.55 19.50 9.32
C ASP A 178 10.14 19.20 8.75
N LEU A 179 10.03 18.29 7.77
CA LEU A 179 8.76 17.80 7.25
C LEU A 179 7.97 16.99 8.30
N LYS A 180 8.65 16.08 9.02
CA LYS A 180 8.05 15.31 10.12
C LYS A 180 7.55 16.22 11.24
N GLU A 181 8.34 17.22 11.62
CA GLU A 181 7.96 18.23 12.60
C GLU A 181 6.76 19.05 12.13
N LYS A 182 6.76 19.50 10.87
CA LYS A 182 5.61 20.21 10.29
C LYS A 182 4.33 19.37 10.34
N HIS A 183 4.39 18.10 9.94
CA HIS A 183 3.24 17.20 10.04
C HIS A 183 2.80 16.94 11.48
N ARG A 184 3.74 16.87 12.43
CA ARG A 184 3.45 16.73 13.85
C ARG A 184 2.72 17.98 14.39
N LEU A 185 3.18 19.16 14.00
CA LEU A 185 2.56 20.45 14.37
C LEU A 185 1.18 20.59 13.75
N GLU A 186 1.01 20.23 12.47
CA GLU A 186 -0.28 20.24 11.79
C GLU A 186 -1.29 19.31 12.48
N ARG A 187 -0.88 18.09 12.86
CA ARG A 187 -1.74 17.18 13.65
C ARG A 187 -2.08 17.73 15.02
N LYS A 188 -1.15 18.43 15.67
CA LYS A 188 -1.39 19.12 16.96
C LYS A 188 -2.36 20.28 16.78
N ALA A 189 -2.21 21.08 15.72
CA ALA A 189 -3.11 22.20 15.38
C ALA A 189 -4.52 21.70 15.10
N VAL A 190 -4.69 20.69 14.23
CA VAL A 190 -5.99 20.05 13.95
C VAL A 190 -6.66 19.49 15.21
N LYS A 191 -5.86 19.05 16.19
CA LYS A 191 -6.35 18.59 17.49
C LYS A 191 -6.69 19.73 18.46
N GLN A 192 -6.04 20.88 18.33
CA GLN A 192 -6.28 22.09 19.12
C GLN A 192 -7.39 22.96 18.53
N ASP A 193 -7.74 22.76 17.26
CA ASP A 193 -8.84 23.47 16.61
C ASP A 193 -10.11 23.40 17.46
N PRO A 194 -10.74 24.56 17.75
CA PRO A 194 -11.85 24.62 18.71
C PRO A 194 -13.06 23.82 18.21
N VAL A 195 -13.26 23.73 16.90
CA VAL A 195 -14.36 23.00 16.27
C VAL A 195 -14.21 21.48 16.46
N THR A 196 -13.04 20.93 16.15
CA THR A 196 -12.75 19.49 16.35
C THR A 196 -12.65 19.12 17.83
N ARG A 197 -12.24 20.05 18.70
CA ARG A 197 -12.27 19.87 20.15
C ARG A 197 -13.71 19.81 20.67
N GLN A 198 -14.58 20.70 20.21
CA GLN A 198 -16.00 20.72 20.61
C GLN A 198 -16.75 19.49 20.13
N SER A 199 -16.51 19.00 18.90
CA SER A 199 -17.14 17.77 18.42
C SER A 199 -16.72 16.56 19.25
N ARG A 200 -15.42 16.41 19.55
CA ARG A 200 -14.92 15.33 20.41
C ARG A 200 -15.48 15.39 21.83
N LEU A 201 -15.70 16.59 22.38
CA LEU A 201 -16.34 16.75 23.69
C LEU A 201 -17.82 16.33 23.65
N LYS A 202 -18.54 16.69 22.60
CA LYS A 202 -19.93 16.22 22.39
C LYS A 202 -19.98 14.70 22.29
N ASP A 203 -19.10 14.09 21.50
CA ASP A 203 -19.01 12.63 21.38
C ASP A 203 -18.74 11.96 22.73
N HIS A 204 -17.94 12.59 23.61
CA HIS A 204 -17.68 12.09 24.96
C HIS A 204 -18.91 12.22 25.87
N ILE A 205 -19.58 13.37 25.84
CA ILE A 205 -20.81 13.64 26.59
C ILE A 205 -21.92 12.68 26.16
N ASP A 206 -22.07 12.41 24.87
CA ASP A 206 -23.09 11.51 24.35
C ASP A 206 -22.80 10.05 24.75
N LYS A 207 -21.53 9.65 24.78
CA LYS A 207 -21.11 8.36 25.34
C LYS A 207 -21.43 8.26 26.82
N GLU A 208 -21.05 9.27 27.61
CA GLU A 208 -21.37 9.31 29.05
C GLU A 208 -22.88 9.27 29.29
N ARG A 209 -23.68 10.01 28.52
CA ARG A 209 -25.15 9.97 28.58
C ARG A 209 -25.69 8.58 28.30
N SER A 210 -25.22 7.92 27.24
CA SER A 210 -25.65 6.54 26.93
C SER A 210 -25.30 5.57 28.06
N THR A 211 -24.14 5.74 28.70
CA THR A 211 -23.75 4.89 29.84
C THR A 211 -24.60 5.16 31.08
N VAL A 212 -24.94 6.42 31.35
CA VAL A 212 -25.81 6.80 32.47
C VAL A 212 -27.25 6.34 32.24
N GLU A 213 -27.75 6.44 31.01
CA GLU A 213 -29.09 5.95 30.63
C GLU A 213 -29.18 4.43 30.78
N LEU A 214 -28.16 3.69 30.34
CA LEU A 214 -28.07 2.25 30.54
C LEU A 214 -28.07 1.89 32.03
N LEU A 215 -27.24 2.58 32.83
CA LEU A 215 -27.18 2.37 34.28
C LEU A 215 -28.51 2.71 34.96
N ARG A 216 -29.18 3.78 34.52
CA ARG A 216 -30.49 4.19 35.04
C ARG A 216 -31.58 3.19 34.69
N ALA A 217 -31.59 2.67 33.47
CA ALA A 217 -32.52 1.62 33.04
C ALA A 217 -32.31 0.33 33.84
N MET A 218 -31.06 -0.07 34.07
CA MET A 218 -30.72 -1.24 34.88
C MET A 218 -31.15 -1.05 36.34
N ALA A 219 -30.95 0.13 36.91
CA ALA A 219 -31.40 0.45 38.27
C ALA A 219 -32.93 0.42 38.39
N GLN A 220 -33.66 0.98 37.41
CA GLN A 220 -35.14 0.91 37.39
C GLN A 220 -35.66 -0.51 37.24
N GLN A 221 -34.99 -1.35 36.45
CA GLN A 221 -35.32 -2.76 36.35
C GLN A 221 -35.11 -3.48 37.68
N SER A 222 -33.97 -3.27 38.35
CA SER A 222 -33.71 -3.86 39.68
C SER A 222 -34.71 -3.39 40.75
N GLN A 223 -35.19 -2.14 40.68
CA GLN A 223 -36.21 -1.64 41.61
C GLN A 223 -37.58 -2.27 41.33
N LYS A 224 -37.96 -2.44 40.06
CA LYS A 224 -39.21 -3.15 39.70
C LYS A 224 -39.17 -4.62 40.11
N GLU A 225 -38.03 -5.27 39.97
CA GLU A 225 -37.81 -6.65 40.43
C GLU A 225 -37.79 -6.74 41.97
N GLY A 226 -37.23 -5.74 42.66
CA GLY A 226 -37.22 -5.65 44.14
C GLY A 226 -38.57 -5.28 44.78
N LEU A 227 -39.46 -4.59 44.07
CA LEU A 227 -40.84 -4.30 44.49
C LEU A 227 -41.84 -5.44 44.20
N GLY A 228 -41.36 -6.53 43.58
CA GLY A 228 -42.17 -7.72 43.26
C GLY A 228 -42.18 -8.83 44.31
N MET A 229 -41.54 -8.67 45.47
CA MET A 229 -41.47 -9.71 46.51
C MET A 229 -42.41 -9.45 47.69
N ASN A 230 -43.55 -10.15 47.64
CA ASN A 230 -44.50 -10.56 48.68
C ASN A 230 -45.11 -9.52 49.66
N PRO A 231 -46.43 -9.25 49.59
CA PRO A 231 -47.14 -8.74 50.77
C PRO A 231 -47.16 -9.81 51.88
N PRO A 232 -47.07 -9.42 53.17
CA PRO A 232 -47.11 -10.36 54.28
C PRO A 232 -48.48 -11.07 54.34
N PRO A 233 -48.52 -12.37 54.71
CA PRO A 233 -49.79 -13.09 54.80
C PRO A 233 -50.70 -12.44 55.86
N PRO A 234 -52.02 -12.37 55.62
CA PRO A 234 -52.96 -11.74 56.54
C PRO A 234 -53.04 -12.50 57.89
N PRO A 235 -53.42 -11.78 58.97
CA PRO A 235 -53.41 -12.29 60.34
C PRO A 235 -54.39 -13.44 60.59
#